data_AF-A0A5Q4F579-F1
#
_entry.id   AF-A0A5Q4F579-F1
#
_cell.length_a   1.000
_cell.length_b   1.000
_cell.length_c   1.000
_cell.angle_alpha   90.00
_cell.angle_beta   90.00
_cell.angle_gamma   90.00
#
_symmetry.space_group_name_H-M   'P 1'
#
loop_
_entity.id
_entity.type
_entity.pdbx_description
1 polymer ?
#
loop_
_entity_poly.entity_id
_entity_poly.type
_entity_poly.pdbx_seq_one_letter_code
_entity_poly.pdbx_strand_id
1 'polypeptide(L)'
;MDNMFPDETEEKLKRHFKIIYGEEKLHDCLKRVGHLLQAYQLQPGKMGKPNLWTHEDHVLITYGDMVKRSESDSESNLKSLHRFIKEELASIISTVHVLPFFPSSSDDGFSVIDYRRVDETLGNWNDITEMSRDFRMMGDLVMNHTSRYSEWFRRFIEREEPYKNFFIEADPKTDLSAVTRPRMSPLLTPVETDDGEKYVWTTFSNDQIDVNFENPDVLFEYLDIFFCYISKGLSVIRLDAVAFIWKEPGTSCIHLKQTHEIVKLMRTLVDCYSPETTIITETNVPHRENISYFGAGDETHMVYQFSLPPLLLHAITTENSFYLREWIRSLKILPDKCTYFNFTASHDGIGVRPLEGLIPKEEFDSLIEGIKKRGGFISEKKNPDGSLSPYEMNITYFDAFKDEKGDEEVQIQRFLCSQILSMSLKGVPGIYFHNLTATRSNHEGVALSGHYRTINRKKWTYSDLQEMLDDGKSAGARVFSKMKEIIQCRKSVAAFDPFGKQLVFDSGKELFFMLRKSRDTRESVLVAANLSNENRAIDSRNLSLPVNLGRSYTDLLTGKATLKDGRGELAPWQVWWLRL
;
A
#
# COMPACT_ATOMS: atom_id res chain seq x y z
N MET A 1 -11.60 41.23 -0.48
CA MET A 1 -11.40 39.77 -0.43
C MET A 1 -11.23 39.46 1.04
N ASP A 2 -12.34 39.27 1.74
CA ASP A 2 -12.33 38.93 3.17
C ASP A 2 -11.68 37.55 3.35
N ASN A 3 -10.88 37.38 4.42
CA ASN A 3 -9.99 36.24 4.68
C ASN A 3 -10.63 34.88 4.32
N MET A 4 -10.25 34.37 3.14
CA MET A 4 -10.73 33.09 2.59
C MET A 4 -10.02 31.88 3.21
N PHE A 5 -8.85 32.13 3.82
CA PHE A 5 -8.00 31.14 4.46
C PHE A 5 -7.56 31.66 5.84
N PRO A 6 -7.24 30.77 6.80
CA PRO A 6 -6.42 31.15 7.95
C PRO A 6 -5.03 31.62 7.50
N ASP A 7 -4.46 32.63 8.16
CA ASP A 7 -3.20 33.26 7.77
C ASP A 7 -2.05 32.26 7.54
N GLU A 8 -1.87 31.28 8.44
CA GLU A 8 -0.81 30.25 8.31
C GLU A 8 -1.04 29.35 7.08
N THR A 9 -2.29 28.99 6.81
CA THR A 9 -2.65 28.18 5.63
C THR A 9 -2.38 28.97 4.36
N GLU A 10 -2.77 30.24 4.31
CA GLU A 10 -2.55 31.09 3.13
C GLU A 10 -1.06 31.21 2.76
N GLU A 11 -0.20 31.42 3.75
CA GLU A 11 1.26 31.52 3.51
C GLU A 11 1.86 30.20 3.00
N LYS A 12 1.40 29.05 3.50
CA LYS A 12 1.80 27.74 2.97
C LYS A 12 1.34 27.57 1.53
N LEU A 13 0.07 27.87 1.23
CA LEU A 13 -0.48 27.80 -0.13
C LEU A 13 0.32 28.69 -1.09
N LYS A 14 0.64 29.93 -0.70
CA LYS A 14 1.48 30.84 -1.48
C LYS A 14 2.83 30.24 -1.81
N ARG A 15 3.49 29.67 -0.80
CA ARG A 15 4.80 29.02 -0.97
C ARG A 15 4.72 27.83 -1.94
N HIS A 16 3.74 26.94 -1.79
CA HIS A 16 3.60 25.78 -2.67
C HIS A 16 3.38 26.21 -4.12
N PHE A 17 2.40 27.08 -4.39
CA PHE A 17 2.12 27.52 -5.76
C PHE A 17 3.27 28.28 -6.39
N LYS A 18 4.01 29.10 -5.63
CA LYS A 18 5.21 29.75 -6.14
C LYS A 18 6.28 28.76 -6.59
N ILE A 19 6.45 27.64 -5.89
CA ILE A 19 7.42 26.61 -6.27
C ILE A 19 6.93 25.80 -7.47
N ILE A 20 5.63 25.47 -7.52
CA ILE A 20 5.06 24.63 -8.58
C ILE A 20 4.92 25.42 -9.89
N TYR A 21 4.38 26.63 -9.85
CA TYR A 21 3.95 27.40 -11.02
C TYR A 21 4.54 28.81 -11.16
N GLY A 22 5.34 29.26 -10.20
CA GLY A 22 5.90 30.62 -10.18
C GLY A 22 4.92 31.70 -9.70
N GLU A 23 5.41 32.94 -9.63
CA GLU A 23 4.66 34.09 -9.10
C GLU A 23 3.47 34.51 -9.97
N GLU A 24 3.58 34.35 -11.30
CA GLU A 24 2.58 34.84 -12.24
C GLU A 24 1.22 34.13 -12.09
N LYS A 25 1.24 32.85 -11.73
CA LYS A 25 0.04 32.01 -11.58
C LYS A 25 -0.50 31.99 -10.15
N LEU A 26 0.21 32.59 -9.20
CA LEU A 26 -0.09 32.48 -7.76
C LEU A 26 -1.49 32.99 -7.41
N HIS A 27 -1.84 34.20 -7.87
CA HIS A 27 -3.12 34.82 -7.52
C HIS A 27 -4.31 34.01 -8.03
N ASP A 28 -4.24 33.52 -9.27
CA ASP A 28 -5.28 32.68 -9.87
C ASP A 28 -5.43 31.34 -9.12
N CYS A 29 -4.30 30.68 -8.80
CA CYS A 29 -4.32 29.43 -8.05
C CYS A 29 -4.99 29.60 -6.67
N LEU A 30 -4.63 30.64 -5.92
CA LEU A 30 -5.27 30.90 -4.61
C LEU A 30 -6.77 31.15 -4.74
N LYS A 31 -7.19 31.92 -5.76
CA LYS A 31 -8.61 32.16 -6.03
C LYS A 31 -9.36 30.86 -6.33
N ARG A 32 -8.78 29.98 -7.15
CA ARG A 32 -9.37 28.67 -7.51
C ARG A 32 -9.47 27.73 -6.32
N VAL A 33 -8.48 27.70 -5.41
CA VAL A 33 -8.60 26.95 -4.15
C VAL A 33 -9.80 27.47 -3.35
N GLY A 34 -9.94 28.78 -3.24
CA GLY A 34 -11.09 29.41 -2.59
C GLY A 34 -12.44 28.95 -3.12
N HIS A 35 -12.61 29.00 -4.44
CA HIS A 35 -13.82 28.51 -5.10
C HIS A 35 -14.06 27.03 -4.84
N LEU A 36 -13.01 26.21 -4.87
CA LEU A 36 -13.10 24.78 -4.63
C LEU A 36 -13.57 24.47 -3.20
N LEU A 37 -12.97 25.12 -2.21
CA LEU A 37 -13.37 24.99 -0.81
C LEU A 37 -14.82 25.43 -0.61
N GLN A 38 -15.25 26.50 -1.28
CA GLN A 38 -16.64 26.96 -1.23
C GLN A 38 -17.60 25.95 -1.87
N ALA A 39 -17.24 25.35 -3.01
CA ALA A 39 -18.07 24.37 -3.72
C ALA A 39 -18.36 23.14 -2.85
N TYR A 40 -17.37 22.68 -2.08
CA TYR A 40 -17.51 21.58 -1.13
C TYR A 40 -17.93 22.02 0.29
N GLN A 41 -18.20 23.31 0.48
CA GLN A 41 -18.60 23.90 1.77
C GLN A 41 -17.61 23.60 2.92
N LEU A 42 -16.33 23.48 2.59
CA LEU A 42 -15.27 23.18 3.55
C LEU A 42 -14.95 24.40 4.40
N GLN A 43 -14.81 24.19 5.71
CA GLN A 43 -14.58 25.26 6.69
C GLN A 43 -13.41 24.89 7.61
N PRO A 44 -12.47 25.80 7.89
CA PRO A 44 -11.33 25.52 8.75
C PRO A 44 -11.77 25.02 10.13
N GLY A 45 -11.19 23.92 10.61
CA GLY A 45 -11.39 23.42 11.98
C GLY A 45 -12.82 23.01 12.36
N LYS A 46 -13.75 22.98 11.40
CA LYS A 46 -15.17 22.62 11.64
C LYS A 46 -15.44 21.12 11.54
N MET A 47 -14.49 20.32 11.06
CA MET A 47 -14.60 18.87 10.92
C MET A 47 -13.56 18.13 11.78
N GLY A 48 -14.03 17.12 12.52
CA GLY A 48 -13.24 16.02 13.08
C GLY A 48 -12.23 16.31 14.20
N LYS A 49 -12.04 15.33 15.08
CA LYS A 49 -10.74 15.16 15.74
C LYS A 49 -9.77 14.58 14.70
N PRO A 50 -8.46 14.90 14.76
CA PRO A 50 -7.48 14.27 13.88
C PRO A 50 -7.62 12.75 13.89
N ASN A 51 -7.62 12.13 12.70
CA ASN A 51 -7.69 10.67 12.59
C ASN A 51 -6.35 10.08 13.04
N LEU A 52 -6.32 9.63 14.30
CA LEU A 52 -5.15 9.01 14.89
C LEU A 52 -5.29 7.50 14.81
N TRP A 53 -4.41 6.90 14.03
CA TRP A 53 -4.26 5.45 13.95
C TRP A 53 -3.78 4.87 15.29
N THR A 54 -4.36 3.76 15.73
CA THR A 54 -4.07 3.08 17.00
C THR A 54 -3.80 1.60 16.77
N HIS A 55 -3.48 0.89 17.84
CA HIS A 55 -3.33 -0.57 17.85
C HIS A 55 -4.61 -1.34 17.44
N GLU A 56 -5.78 -0.71 17.51
CA GLU A 56 -7.05 -1.31 17.09
C GLU A 56 -7.23 -1.35 15.56
N ASP A 57 -6.46 -0.55 14.83
CA ASP A 57 -6.67 -0.31 13.42
C ASP A 57 -5.97 -1.32 12.51
N HIS A 58 -6.74 -1.84 11.55
CA HIS A 58 -6.31 -2.78 10.53
C HIS A 58 -7.01 -2.44 9.21
N VAL A 59 -6.26 -2.45 8.11
CA VAL A 59 -6.77 -2.13 6.78
C VAL A 59 -6.90 -3.41 5.96
N LEU A 60 -8.09 -3.70 5.46
CA LEU A 60 -8.29 -4.74 4.45
C LEU A 60 -8.05 -4.15 3.06
N ILE A 61 -7.17 -4.75 2.26
CA ILE A 61 -6.95 -4.38 0.86
C ILE A 61 -7.68 -5.39 -0.02
N THR A 62 -8.60 -4.93 -0.85
CA THR A 62 -9.45 -5.80 -1.68
C THR A 62 -9.87 -5.12 -2.97
N TYR A 63 -10.19 -5.92 -3.99
CA TYR A 63 -10.93 -5.43 -5.15
C TYR A 63 -12.43 -5.35 -4.84
N GLY A 64 -13.15 -4.45 -5.51
CA GLY A 64 -14.60 -4.30 -5.37
C GLY A 64 -15.41 -5.53 -5.78
N ASP A 65 -14.83 -6.39 -6.63
CA ASP A 65 -15.40 -7.68 -7.09
C ASP A 65 -14.69 -8.90 -6.50
N MET A 66 -13.94 -8.73 -5.41
CA MET A 66 -13.21 -9.85 -4.79
C MET A 66 -14.14 -10.99 -4.34
N VAL A 67 -15.30 -10.62 -3.81
CA VAL A 67 -16.41 -11.54 -3.49
C VAL A 67 -17.57 -11.17 -4.40
N LYS A 68 -17.69 -11.88 -5.51
CA LYS A 68 -18.71 -11.66 -6.53
C LYS A 68 -20.08 -12.11 -6.02
N ARG A 69 -21.10 -11.38 -6.47
CA ARG A 69 -22.49 -11.83 -6.36
C ARG A 69 -22.70 -13.15 -7.08
N SER A 70 -23.71 -13.92 -6.71
CA SER A 70 -24.16 -15.03 -7.53
C SER A 70 -24.83 -14.48 -8.79
N GLU A 71 -24.79 -15.21 -9.91
CA GLU A 71 -25.42 -14.74 -11.16
C GLU A 71 -26.93 -14.48 -11.01
N SER A 72 -27.60 -15.18 -10.08
CA SER A 72 -29.00 -15.02 -9.72
C SER A 72 -29.30 -13.81 -8.82
N ASP A 73 -28.29 -13.19 -8.22
CA ASP A 73 -28.49 -12.12 -7.23
C ASP A 73 -28.65 -10.77 -7.92
N SER A 74 -29.64 -10.00 -7.51
CA SER A 74 -29.88 -8.63 -8.01
C SER A 74 -28.98 -7.56 -7.37
N GLU A 75 -28.16 -7.94 -6.38
CA GLU A 75 -27.25 -7.01 -5.70
C GLU A 75 -25.99 -6.70 -6.52
N SER A 76 -25.29 -5.62 -6.22
CA SER A 76 -24.02 -5.28 -6.86
C SER A 76 -22.85 -6.08 -6.25
N ASN A 77 -21.71 -6.17 -6.94
CA ASN A 77 -20.52 -6.83 -6.40
C ASN A 77 -20.02 -6.14 -5.13
N LEU A 78 -20.10 -4.80 -5.07
CA LEU A 78 -19.77 -4.04 -3.86
C LEU A 78 -20.68 -4.41 -2.68
N LYS A 79 -21.97 -4.68 -2.90
CA LYS A 79 -22.88 -5.14 -1.84
C LYS A 79 -22.54 -6.55 -1.36
N SER A 80 -22.22 -7.47 -2.28
CA SER A 80 -21.79 -8.83 -1.92
C SER A 80 -20.50 -8.80 -1.08
N LEU A 81 -19.51 -8.00 -1.50
CA LEU A 81 -18.29 -7.75 -0.75
C LEU A 81 -18.55 -7.12 0.61
N HIS A 82 -19.40 -6.07 0.67
CA HIS A 82 -19.75 -5.40 1.91
C HIS A 82 -20.41 -6.36 2.90
N ARG A 83 -21.35 -7.20 2.44
CA ARG A 83 -21.98 -8.25 3.26
C ARG A 83 -20.92 -9.17 3.85
N PHE A 84 -20.04 -9.73 3.03
CA PHE A 84 -18.97 -10.62 3.50
C PHE A 84 -18.09 -9.95 4.56
N ILE A 85 -17.61 -8.73 4.29
CA ILE A 85 -16.75 -8.01 5.24
C ILE A 85 -17.51 -7.74 6.55
N LYS A 86 -18.79 -7.35 6.47
CA LYS A 86 -19.60 -7.05 7.64
C LYS A 86 -19.87 -8.28 8.51
N GLU A 87 -20.20 -9.40 7.88
CA GLU A 87 -20.50 -10.65 8.59
C GLU A 87 -19.23 -11.29 9.18
N GLU A 88 -18.14 -11.31 8.41
CA GLU A 88 -16.96 -12.09 8.78
C GLU A 88 -15.83 -11.28 9.41
N LEU A 89 -15.71 -10.00 9.09
CA LEU A 89 -14.49 -9.21 9.36
C LEU A 89 -14.74 -7.94 10.18
N ALA A 90 -15.99 -7.56 10.45
CA ALA A 90 -16.30 -6.30 11.15
C ALA A 90 -15.65 -6.17 12.54
N SER A 91 -15.43 -7.29 13.23
CA SER A 91 -14.77 -7.29 14.54
C SER A 91 -13.25 -7.03 14.47
N ILE A 92 -12.61 -7.26 13.31
CA ILE A 92 -11.15 -7.24 13.16
C ILE A 92 -10.64 -6.19 12.18
N ILE A 93 -11.47 -5.67 11.26
CA ILE A 93 -11.09 -4.65 10.28
C ILE A 93 -11.76 -3.32 10.62
N SER A 94 -10.97 -2.24 10.61
CA SER A 94 -11.45 -0.86 10.84
C SER A 94 -11.61 -0.05 9.55
N THR A 95 -10.90 -0.47 8.50
CA THR A 95 -10.75 0.29 7.26
C THR A 95 -10.73 -0.66 6.07
N VAL A 96 -11.44 -0.34 5.01
CA VAL A 96 -11.45 -1.11 3.76
C VAL A 96 -10.87 -0.27 2.63
N HIS A 97 -9.74 -0.71 2.09
CA HIS A 97 -9.20 -0.24 0.82
C HIS A 97 -9.82 -1.03 -0.32
N VAL A 98 -10.77 -0.39 -0.98
CA VAL A 98 -11.29 -0.86 -2.26
C VAL A 98 -10.36 -0.32 -3.33
N LEU A 99 -9.59 -1.22 -3.94
CA LEU A 99 -8.73 -0.95 -5.11
C LEU A 99 -9.56 -0.31 -6.24
N PRO A 100 -8.94 0.36 -7.23
CA PRO A 100 -9.64 1.32 -8.07
C PRO A 100 -10.96 0.78 -8.60
N PHE A 101 -12.05 1.46 -8.21
CA PHE A 101 -13.42 1.04 -8.47
C PHE A 101 -14.11 1.91 -9.52
N PHE A 102 -13.32 2.65 -10.29
CA PHE A 102 -13.77 3.51 -11.39
C PHE A 102 -13.80 2.72 -12.70
N PRO A 103 -14.62 3.12 -13.69
CA PRO A 103 -14.52 2.58 -15.03
C PRO A 103 -13.08 2.67 -15.54
N SER A 104 -12.57 1.57 -16.08
CA SER A 104 -11.18 1.46 -16.54
C SER A 104 -11.07 0.61 -17.80
N SER A 105 -10.02 0.81 -18.58
CA SER A 105 -9.77 0.08 -19.82
C SER A 105 -8.75 -1.05 -19.69
N SER A 106 -7.83 -0.95 -18.72
CA SER A 106 -6.78 -1.94 -18.49
C SER A 106 -6.19 -1.81 -17.08
N ASP A 107 -5.21 -2.69 -16.79
CA ASP A 107 -4.46 -2.76 -15.52
C ASP A 107 -5.37 -2.89 -14.29
N ASP A 108 -6.45 -3.67 -14.40
CA ASP A 108 -7.41 -3.99 -13.32
C ASP A 108 -7.84 -2.77 -12.50
N GLY A 109 -8.24 -1.68 -13.16
CA GLY A 109 -8.73 -0.47 -12.51
C GLY A 109 -7.79 0.74 -12.57
N PHE A 110 -6.50 0.54 -12.85
CA PHE A 110 -5.51 1.63 -12.80
C PHE A 110 -5.45 2.48 -14.07
N SER A 111 -5.98 2.00 -15.21
CA SER A 111 -6.18 2.85 -16.40
C SER A 111 -7.58 3.49 -16.38
N VAL A 112 -7.75 4.55 -15.59
CA VAL A 112 -9.07 5.15 -15.27
C VAL A 112 -9.67 5.92 -16.46
N ILE A 113 -10.90 5.60 -16.82
CA ILE A 113 -11.70 6.27 -17.87
C ILE A 113 -12.44 7.48 -17.29
N ASP A 114 -13.07 7.32 -16.11
CA ASP A 114 -13.87 8.36 -15.46
C ASP A 114 -13.74 8.31 -13.94
N TYR A 115 -13.00 9.27 -13.37
CA TYR A 115 -12.78 9.41 -11.93
C TYR A 115 -14.06 9.70 -11.13
N ARG A 116 -15.13 10.21 -11.76
CA ARG A 116 -16.32 10.70 -11.03
C ARG A 116 -17.44 9.66 -10.95
N ARG A 117 -17.24 8.46 -11.51
CA ARG A 117 -18.22 7.36 -11.49
C ARG A 117 -17.61 6.10 -10.91
N VAL A 118 -18.43 5.33 -10.20
CA VAL A 118 -18.09 3.94 -9.88
C VAL A 118 -18.38 3.08 -11.10
N ASP A 119 -17.55 2.06 -11.36
CA ASP A 119 -17.77 1.09 -12.42
C ASP A 119 -19.10 0.35 -12.20
N GLU A 120 -19.97 0.38 -13.21
CA GLU A 120 -21.32 -0.17 -13.12
C GLU A 120 -21.34 -1.69 -12.91
N THR A 121 -20.27 -2.39 -13.32
CA THR A 121 -20.10 -3.82 -13.04
C THR A 121 -19.81 -4.10 -11.56
N LEU A 122 -19.30 -3.10 -10.84
CA LEU A 122 -19.04 -3.16 -9.41
C LEU A 122 -20.24 -2.69 -8.58
N GLY A 123 -20.84 -1.55 -8.98
CA GLY A 123 -21.96 -0.93 -8.28
C GLY A 123 -22.06 0.57 -8.55
N ASN A 124 -22.34 1.35 -7.52
CA ASN A 124 -22.44 2.82 -7.63
C ASN A 124 -21.93 3.53 -6.35
N TRP A 125 -21.90 4.86 -6.35
CA TRP A 125 -21.46 5.66 -5.20
C TRP A 125 -22.27 5.42 -3.92
N ASN A 126 -23.56 5.04 -4.01
CA ASN A 126 -24.34 4.71 -2.82
C ASN A 126 -23.78 3.47 -2.14
N ASP A 127 -23.30 2.47 -2.89
CA ASP A 127 -22.70 1.26 -2.31
C ASP A 127 -21.43 1.62 -1.51
N ILE A 128 -20.56 2.47 -2.08
CA ILE A 128 -19.37 2.99 -1.38
C ILE A 128 -19.76 3.83 -0.14
N THR A 129 -20.79 4.67 -0.26
CA THR A 129 -21.29 5.50 0.84
C THR A 129 -21.86 4.65 1.97
N GLU A 130 -22.60 3.57 1.65
CA GLU A 130 -23.11 2.63 2.65
C GLU A 130 -21.96 1.88 3.35
N MET A 131 -20.94 1.42 2.61
CA MET A 131 -19.74 0.84 3.23
C MET A 131 -19.04 1.82 4.19
N SER A 132 -19.00 3.11 3.84
CA SER A 132 -18.38 4.17 4.67
C SER A 132 -19.07 4.42 6.01
N ARG A 133 -20.30 3.92 6.19
CA ARG A 133 -21.01 3.99 7.48
C ARG A 133 -20.53 2.93 8.48
N ASP A 134 -20.05 1.80 7.97
CA ASP A 134 -19.57 0.69 8.79
C ASP A 134 -18.03 0.71 8.96
N PHE A 135 -17.30 1.23 7.96
CA PHE A 135 -15.84 1.21 7.91
C PHE A 135 -15.26 2.54 7.43
N ARG A 136 -14.02 2.86 7.82
CA ARG A 136 -13.27 3.89 7.08
C ARG A 136 -13.00 3.39 5.66
N MET A 137 -13.34 4.19 4.66
CA MET A 137 -13.05 3.84 3.27
C MET A 137 -11.72 4.43 2.82
N MET A 138 -10.90 3.55 2.25
CA MET A 138 -9.71 3.90 1.51
C MET A 138 -9.95 3.67 0.01
N GLY A 139 -9.56 4.65 -0.81
CA GLY A 139 -9.66 4.54 -2.27
C GLY A 139 -8.47 5.19 -2.97
N ASP A 140 -8.29 4.82 -4.24
CA ASP A 140 -7.19 5.26 -5.07
C ASP A 140 -7.52 6.56 -5.82
N LEU A 141 -6.57 7.51 -5.77
CA LEU A 141 -6.49 8.61 -6.70
C LEU A 141 -5.29 8.35 -7.62
N VAL A 142 -5.56 7.82 -8.81
CA VAL A 142 -4.55 7.60 -9.84
C VAL A 142 -4.21 8.95 -10.46
N MET A 143 -3.08 9.53 -10.06
CA MET A 143 -2.77 10.91 -10.43
C MET A 143 -1.96 11.01 -11.72
N ASN A 144 -1.06 10.06 -11.99
CA ASN A 144 -0.07 10.24 -13.06
C ASN A 144 -0.63 10.22 -14.47
N HIS A 145 -1.67 9.42 -14.70
CA HIS A 145 -2.13 9.08 -16.04
C HIS A 145 -3.63 8.82 -16.05
N THR A 146 -4.25 8.88 -17.22
CA THR A 146 -5.63 8.43 -17.45
C THR A 146 -5.67 7.41 -18.58
N SER A 147 -6.78 6.71 -18.70
CA SER A 147 -7.06 5.89 -19.88
C SER A 147 -7.06 6.73 -21.15
N ARG A 148 -6.56 6.15 -22.24
CA ARG A 148 -6.73 6.67 -23.61
C ARG A 148 -8.20 6.74 -24.05
N TYR A 149 -9.10 6.07 -23.35
CA TYR A 149 -10.54 6.11 -23.60
C TYR A 149 -11.25 7.14 -22.71
N SER A 150 -10.51 7.90 -21.90
CA SER A 150 -11.06 8.98 -21.09
C SER A 150 -11.59 10.11 -21.97
N GLU A 151 -12.60 10.80 -21.44
CA GLU A 151 -13.16 12.01 -22.06
C GLU A 151 -12.09 13.10 -22.20
N TRP A 152 -11.16 13.21 -21.25
CA TRP A 152 -10.05 14.16 -21.33
C TRP A 152 -9.17 13.88 -22.55
N PHE A 153 -8.82 12.61 -22.80
CA PHE A 153 -7.96 12.25 -23.93
C PHE A 153 -8.68 12.39 -25.27
N ARG A 154 -9.98 12.07 -25.34
CA ARG A 154 -10.80 12.34 -26.52
C ARG A 154 -10.78 13.83 -26.89
N ARG A 155 -10.99 14.71 -25.91
CA ARG A 155 -10.96 16.17 -26.11
C ARG A 155 -9.57 16.71 -26.44
N PHE A 156 -8.51 16.05 -25.92
CA PHE A 156 -7.14 16.34 -26.32
C PHE A 156 -6.88 16.04 -27.81
N ILE A 157 -7.35 14.89 -28.31
CA ILE A 157 -7.27 14.52 -29.74
C ILE A 157 -7.97 15.59 -30.61
N GLU A 158 -9.14 16.05 -30.17
CA GLU A 158 -9.97 17.08 -30.83
C GLU A 158 -9.46 18.52 -30.60
N ARG A 159 -8.35 18.70 -29.87
CA ARG A 159 -7.74 20.01 -29.59
C ARG A 159 -8.65 21.00 -28.86
N GLU A 160 -9.62 20.49 -28.09
CA GLU A 160 -10.55 21.32 -27.31
C GLU A 160 -9.82 21.97 -26.13
N GLU A 161 -9.96 23.29 -25.94
CA GLU A 161 -9.50 23.96 -24.72
C GLU A 161 -10.41 23.65 -23.53
N PRO A 162 -9.89 23.41 -22.32
CA PRO A 162 -8.47 23.43 -21.94
C PRO A 162 -7.73 22.08 -22.15
N TYR A 163 -8.44 21.03 -22.56
CA TYR A 163 -7.96 19.64 -22.62
C TYR A 163 -6.77 19.42 -23.57
N LYS A 164 -6.60 20.26 -24.58
CA LYS A 164 -5.42 20.20 -25.48
C LYS A 164 -4.09 20.28 -24.71
N ASN A 165 -4.08 20.85 -23.50
CA ASN A 165 -2.90 21.00 -22.64
C ASN A 165 -2.92 20.04 -21.43
N PHE A 166 -3.81 19.03 -21.39
CA PHE A 166 -3.92 18.10 -20.25
C PHE A 166 -2.89 16.98 -20.29
N PHE A 167 -2.32 16.68 -21.45
CA PHE A 167 -1.37 15.59 -21.65
C PHE A 167 -0.02 16.12 -22.10
N ILE A 168 1.01 15.29 -21.95
CA ILE A 168 2.38 15.65 -22.28
C ILE A 168 2.68 15.19 -23.70
N GLU A 169 2.87 16.15 -24.59
CA GLU A 169 3.44 15.92 -25.93
C GLU A 169 4.97 16.07 -25.86
N ALA A 170 5.69 15.21 -26.57
CA ALA A 170 7.15 15.33 -26.70
C ALA A 170 7.60 15.03 -28.14
N ASP A 171 8.63 15.71 -28.62
CA ASP A 171 9.26 15.33 -29.90
C ASP A 171 9.93 13.96 -29.74
N PRO A 172 9.68 12.96 -30.63
CA PRO A 172 10.34 11.66 -30.57
C PRO A 172 11.88 11.71 -30.66
N LYS A 173 12.45 12.86 -31.06
CA LYS A 173 13.91 13.12 -31.06
C LYS A 173 14.44 13.67 -29.73
N THR A 174 13.57 13.97 -28.77
CA THR A 174 13.97 14.45 -27.43
C THR A 174 14.80 13.38 -26.73
N ASP A 175 15.92 13.76 -26.12
CA ASP A 175 16.69 12.84 -25.29
C ASP A 175 15.95 12.57 -23.97
N LEU A 176 15.39 11.36 -23.87
CA LEU A 176 14.67 10.86 -22.71
C LEU A 176 15.45 9.72 -22.01
N SER A 177 16.75 9.57 -22.28
CA SER A 177 17.58 8.50 -21.73
C SER A 177 17.72 8.52 -20.20
N ALA A 178 17.58 9.70 -19.59
CA ALA A 178 17.62 9.87 -18.14
C ALA A 178 16.34 9.43 -17.42
N VAL A 179 15.21 9.29 -18.14
CA VAL A 179 13.89 9.00 -17.55
C VAL A 179 13.87 7.62 -16.90
N THR A 180 13.33 7.56 -15.67
CA THR A 180 13.12 6.29 -14.97
C THR A 180 11.98 5.52 -15.61
N ARG A 181 12.24 4.27 -16.02
CA ARG A 181 11.26 3.43 -16.70
C ARG A 181 10.83 2.22 -15.86
N PRO A 182 9.56 2.13 -15.45
CA PRO A 182 9.05 0.97 -14.72
C PRO A 182 8.70 -0.20 -15.64
N ARG A 183 8.48 0.05 -16.94
CA ARG A 183 8.00 -0.93 -17.92
C ARG A 183 8.86 -0.99 -19.17
N MET A 184 8.79 -2.12 -19.89
CA MET A 184 9.49 -2.37 -21.15
C MET A 184 8.91 -1.63 -22.36
N SER A 185 7.65 -1.19 -22.28
CA SER A 185 6.94 -0.41 -23.30
C SER A 185 7.68 0.87 -23.70
N PRO A 186 7.52 1.34 -24.96
CA PRO A 186 7.98 2.66 -25.37
C PRO A 186 7.39 3.76 -24.48
N LEU A 187 8.21 4.76 -24.17
CA LEU A 187 7.81 5.91 -23.34
C LEU A 187 6.91 6.89 -24.07
N LEU A 188 7.02 6.95 -25.41
CA LEU A 188 6.22 7.81 -26.26
C LEU A 188 5.34 6.97 -27.18
N THR A 189 4.07 7.33 -27.29
CA THR A 189 3.08 6.66 -28.14
C THR A 189 2.58 7.63 -29.21
N PRO A 190 2.66 7.27 -30.51
CA PRO A 190 2.10 8.09 -31.58
C PRO A 190 0.57 8.07 -31.53
N VAL A 191 -0.06 9.23 -31.70
CA VAL A 191 -1.51 9.42 -31.72
C VAL A 191 -1.89 10.46 -32.77
N GLU A 192 -2.93 10.18 -33.53
CA GLU A 192 -3.50 11.12 -34.49
C GLU A 192 -4.39 12.12 -33.75
N THR A 193 -4.17 13.41 -34.02
CA THR A 193 -4.96 14.52 -33.49
C THR A 193 -5.45 15.41 -34.63
N ASP A 194 -6.36 16.34 -34.36
CA ASP A 194 -6.82 17.30 -35.39
C ASP A 194 -5.70 18.23 -35.89
N ASP A 195 -4.59 18.33 -35.14
CA ASP A 195 -3.35 19.04 -35.54
C ASP A 195 -2.31 18.10 -36.21
N GLY A 196 -2.70 16.86 -36.53
CA GLY A 196 -1.83 15.80 -37.07
C GLY A 196 -1.21 14.88 -36.01
N GLU A 197 -0.30 14.00 -36.44
CA GLU A 197 0.37 13.03 -35.56
C GLU A 197 1.18 13.73 -34.45
N LYS A 198 0.94 13.31 -33.20
CA LYS A 198 1.73 13.68 -32.02
C LYS A 198 2.25 12.45 -31.29
N TYR A 199 3.23 12.66 -30.43
CA TYR A 199 3.77 11.64 -29.54
C TYR A 199 3.46 12.03 -28.11
N VAL A 200 2.63 11.22 -27.45
CA VAL A 200 2.22 11.45 -26.05
C VAL A 200 3.02 10.57 -25.09
N TRP A 201 3.25 11.10 -23.88
CA TRP A 201 4.00 10.40 -22.83
C TRP A 201 3.17 9.29 -22.20
N THR A 202 3.73 8.07 -22.12
CA THR A 202 3.06 6.86 -21.63
C THR A 202 4.01 6.04 -20.74
N THR A 203 4.15 6.45 -19.46
CA THR A 203 5.14 5.87 -18.53
C THR A 203 4.94 4.37 -18.29
N PHE A 204 3.68 3.93 -18.28
CA PHE A 204 3.31 2.56 -17.93
C PHE A 204 2.88 1.72 -19.15
N SER A 205 1.89 2.16 -19.91
CA SER A 205 1.41 1.47 -21.11
C SER A 205 0.84 2.46 -22.12
N ASN A 206 0.66 2.02 -23.37
CA ASN A 206 0.04 2.84 -24.42
C ASN A 206 -1.44 3.17 -24.16
N ASP A 207 -2.04 2.54 -23.15
CA ASP A 207 -3.40 2.81 -22.68
C ASP A 207 -3.43 3.85 -21.55
N GLN A 208 -2.30 4.07 -20.87
CA GLN A 208 -2.14 4.96 -19.73
C GLN A 208 -1.39 6.22 -20.18
N ILE A 209 -2.13 7.27 -20.52
CA ILE A 209 -1.57 8.53 -21.03
C ILE A 209 -1.27 9.47 -19.86
N ASP A 210 -0.01 9.88 -19.73
CA ASP A 210 0.44 10.73 -18.63
C ASP A 210 -0.13 12.14 -18.74
N VAL A 211 -0.71 12.63 -17.64
CA VAL A 211 -1.23 14.00 -17.55
C VAL A 211 -0.13 15.00 -17.23
N ASN A 212 -0.35 16.25 -17.63
CA ASN A 212 0.60 17.34 -17.50
C ASN A 212 0.32 18.22 -16.28
N PHE A 213 0.96 17.91 -15.14
CA PHE A 213 0.82 18.74 -13.93
C PHE A 213 1.49 20.12 -14.01
N GLU A 214 2.30 20.41 -15.04
CA GLU A 214 2.79 21.77 -15.30
C GLU A 214 1.65 22.74 -15.68
N ASN A 215 0.55 22.18 -16.20
CA ASN A 215 -0.70 22.89 -16.39
C ASN A 215 -1.51 22.94 -15.06
N PRO A 216 -1.78 24.14 -14.50
CA PRO A 216 -2.59 24.28 -13.29
C PRO A 216 -3.99 23.68 -13.41
N ASP A 217 -4.57 23.63 -14.62
CA ASP A 217 -5.91 23.07 -14.82
C ASP A 217 -5.98 21.59 -14.45
N VAL A 218 -4.91 20.84 -14.73
CA VAL A 218 -4.80 19.44 -14.33
C VAL A 218 -4.79 19.31 -12.80
N LEU A 219 -3.99 20.12 -12.09
CA LEU A 219 -3.96 20.08 -10.63
C LEU A 219 -5.35 20.36 -10.03
N PHE A 220 -6.06 21.36 -10.54
CA PHE A 220 -7.37 21.72 -10.01
C PHE A 220 -8.46 20.71 -10.33
N GLU A 221 -8.39 20.00 -11.46
CA GLU A 221 -9.24 18.83 -11.73
C GLU A 221 -8.99 17.72 -10.70
N TYR A 222 -7.73 17.41 -10.40
CA TYR A 222 -7.39 16.40 -9.39
C TYR A 222 -7.76 16.83 -7.97
N LEU A 223 -7.63 18.12 -7.62
CA LEU A 223 -8.10 18.63 -6.32
C LEU A 223 -9.63 18.54 -6.22
N ASP A 224 -10.36 18.80 -7.30
CA ASP A 224 -11.81 18.61 -7.34
C ASP A 224 -12.21 17.14 -7.17
N ILE A 225 -11.57 16.22 -7.89
CA ILE A 225 -11.77 14.77 -7.72
C ILE A 225 -11.45 14.36 -6.28
N PHE A 226 -10.36 14.85 -5.71
CA PHE A 226 -9.94 14.56 -4.35
C PHE A 226 -10.99 14.98 -3.30
N PHE A 227 -11.53 16.20 -3.39
CA PHE A 227 -12.59 16.64 -2.48
C PHE A 227 -13.94 16.00 -2.77
N CYS A 228 -14.22 15.64 -4.03
CA CYS A 228 -15.37 14.81 -4.37
C CYS A 228 -15.31 13.49 -3.60
N TYR A 229 -14.18 12.79 -3.62
CA TYR A 229 -14.01 11.52 -2.90
C TYR A 229 -14.23 11.66 -1.40
N ILE A 230 -13.64 12.69 -0.79
CA ILE A 230 -13.85 13.00 0.64
C ILE A 230 -15.34 13.25 0.92
N SER A 231 -16.01 14.07 0.08
CA SER A 231 -17.45 14.36 0.23
C SER A 231 -18.35 13.12 0.07
N LYS A 232 -17.85 12.07 -0.58
CA LYS A 232 -18.52 10.78 -0.77
C LYS A 232 -18.18 9.75 0.32
N GLY A 233 -17.42 10.14 1.36
CA GLY A 233 -17.15 9.31 2.54
C GLY A 233 -15.78 8.61 2.55
N LEU A 234 -14.89 8.89 1.58
CA LEU A 234 -13.52 8.40 1.68
C LEU A 234 -12.76 9.20 2.75
N SER A 235 -12.10 8.47 3.65
CA SER A 235 -11.32 9.03 4.75
C SER A 235 -9.83 8.69 4.65
N VAL A 236 -9.46 7.83 3.71
CA VAL A 236 -8.07 7.55 3.37
C VAL A 236 -7.92 7.59 1.85
N ILE A 237 -6.97 8.37 1.33
CA ILE A 237 -6.75 8.49 -0.11
C ILE A 237 -5.34 8.01 -0.44
N ARG A 238 -5.25 6.97 -1.28
CA ARG A 238 -3.99 6.48 -1.83
C ARG A 238 -3.65 7.29 -3.08
N LEU A 239 -2.52 7.99 -3.05
CA LEU A 239 -1.98 8.67 -4.21
C LEU A 239 -1.15 7.67 -5.01
N ASP A 240 -1.76 7.12 -6.06
CA ASP A 240 -1.15 6.12 -6.93
C ASP A 240 -0.24 6.78 -7.98
N ALA A 241 0.91 6.15 -8.23
CA ALA A 241 1.94 6.61 -9.18
C ALA A 241 2.35 8.09 -8.98
N VAL A 242 2.16 8.64 -7.77
CA VAL A 242 2.35 10.08 -7.49
C VAL A 242 3.79 10.53 -7.75
N ALA A 243 4.76 9.63 -7.63
CA ALA A 243 6.16 9.93 -7.86
C ALA A 243 6.49 10.45 -9.28
N PHE A 244 5.65 10.11 -10.26
CA PHE A 244 5.88 10.39 -11.68
C PHE A 244 5.15 11.65 -12.19
N ILE A 245 4.36 12.34 -11.35
CA ILE A 245 3.43 13.37 -11.85
C ILE A 245 4.10 14.57 -12.54
N TRP A 246 5.35 14.88 -12.21
CA TRP A 246 6.12 15.97 -12.83
C TRP A 246 7.23 15.45 -13.75
N LYS A 247 7.33 16.03 -14.96
CA LYS A 247 8.27 15.60 -16.01
C LYS A 247 9.17 16.76 -16.41
N GLU A 248 10.47 16.49 -16.48
CA GLU A 248 11.48 17.44 -16.94
C GLU A 248 12.53 16.66 -17.74
N PRO A 249 12.51 16.72 -19.09
CA PRO A 249 13.49 16.04 -19.93
C PRO A 249 14.93 16.37 -19.50
N GLY A 250 15.80 15.36 -19.49
CA GLY A 250 17.16 15.46 -18.93
C GLY A 250 17.26 15.12 -17.43
N THR A 251 16.14 14.87 -16.75
CA THR A 251 16.08 14.36 -15.38
C THR A 251 15.53 12.94 -15.32
N SER A 252 15.43 12.37 -14.11
CA SER A 252 14.82 11.07 -13.88
C SER A 252 13.29 11.06 -14.05
N CYS A 253 12.63 12.24 -14.10
CA CYS A 253 11.16 12.40 -14.11
C CYS A 253 10.44 11.61 -12.99
N ILE A 254 11.11 11.43 -11.86
CA ILE A 254 10.55 10.78 -10.67
C ILE A 254 11.05 11.51 -9.42
N HIS A 255 10.18 11.70 -8.42
CA HIS A 255 10.50 12.39 -7.16
C HIS A 255 10.97 13.84 -7.31
N LEU A 256 10.56 14.51 -8.39
CA LEU A 256 10.94 15.91 -8.60
C LEU A 256 10.34 16.83 -7.54
N LYS A 257 10.96 18.00 -7.33
CA LYS A 257 10.58 18.93 -6.27
C LYS A 257 9.10 19.34 -6.34
N GLN A 258 8.59 19.56 -7.55
CA GLN A 258 7.21 19.94 -7.81
C GLN A 258 6.24 18.82 -7.42
N THR A 259 6.61 17.55 -7.62
CA THR A 259 5.84 16.40 -7.13
C THR A 259 5.65 16.49 -5.61
N HIS A 260 6.74 16.69 -4.86
CA HIS A 260 6.67 16.81 -3.40
C HIS A 260 5.82 18.01 -2.97
N GLU A 261 5.96 19.15 -3.63
CA GLU A 261 5.19 20.35 -3.27
C GLU A 261 3.69 20.22 -3.59
N ILE A 262 3.30 19.45 -4.62
CA ILE A 262 1.88 19.11 -4.87
C ILE A 262 1.33 18.25 -3.74
N VAL A 263 2.07 17.24 -3.25
CA VAL A 263 1.60 16.42 -2.13
C VAL A 263 1.52 17.24 -0.84
N LYS A 264 2.47 18.15 -0.58
CA LYS A 264 2.40 19.09 0.56
C LYS A 264 1.25 20.08 0.46
N LEU A 265 0.93 20.54 -0.75
CA LEU A 265 -0.25 21.37 -1.01
C LEU A 265 -1.52 20.61 -0.60
N MET A 266 -1.68 19.37 -1.07
CA MET A 266 -2.82 18.51 -0.69
C MET A 266 -2.86 18.28 0.83
N ARG A 267 -1.71 18.03 1.46
CA ARG A 267 -1.60 17.89 2.91
C ARG A 267 -2.01 19.14 3.67
N THR A 268 -1.55 20.31 3.24
CA THR A 268 -1.90 21.61 3.84
C THR A 268 -3.41 21.84 3.81
N LEU A 269 -4.07 21.47 2.71
CA LEU A 269 -5.51 21.55 2.59
C LEU A 269 -6.22 20.55 3.52
N VAL A 270 -5.77 19.30 3.54
CA VAL A 270 -6.33 18.26 4.44
C VAL A 270 -6.19 18.64 5.91
N ASP A 271 -5.00 19.06 6.36
CA ASP A 271 -4.75 19.41 7.76
C ASP A 271 -5.65 20.57 8.24
N CYS A 272 -6.06 21.47 7.35
CA CYS A 272 -6.88 22.64 7.68
C CYS A 272 -8.38 22.35 7.56
N TYR A 273 -8.79 21.65 6.50
CA TYR A 273 -10.19 21.54 6.08
C TYR A 273 -10.81 20.16 6.29
N SER A 274 -10.00 19.11 6.44
CA SER A 274 -10.46 17.71 6.58
C SER A 274 -9.48 16.89 7.43
N PRO A 275 -9.20 17.27 8.69
CA PRO A 275 -8.14 16.67 9.52
C PRO A 275 -8.36 15.18 9.87
N GLU A 276 -9.52 14.62 9.57
CA GLU A 276 -9.83 13.19 9.63
C GLU A 276 -9.29 12.39 8.42
N THR A 277 -8.93 13.05 7.33
CA THR A 277 -8.46 12.39 6.10
C THR A 277 -6.99 12.02 6.22
N THR A 278 -6.67 10.76 5.90
CA THR A 278 -5.30 10.28 5.78
C THR A 278 -4.90 10.25 4.30
N ILE A 279 -3.78 10.89 3.97
CA ILE A 279 -3.10 10.73 2.68
C ILE A 279 -2.03 9.65 2.83
N ILE A 280 -2.02 8.68 1.92
CA ILE A 280 -0.97 7.67 1.80
C ILE A 280 -0.40 7.70 0.38
N THR A 281 0.91 7.72 0.25
CA THR A 281 1.59 7.67 -1.05
C THR A 281 2.03 6.25 -1.34
N GLU A 282 1.87 5.82 -2.59
CA GLU A 282 2.46 4.58 -3.03
C GLU A 282 3.68 4.86 -3.93
N THR A 283 4.85 4.41 -3.45
CA THR A 283 6.10 4.48 -4.20
C THR A 283 6.91 3.21 -3.98
N ASN A 284 6.81 2.25 -4.91
CA ASN A 284 7.58 1.00 -4.91
C ASN A 284 9.06 1.22 -5.32
N VAL A 285 9.78 1.98 -4.49
CA VAL A 285 11.17 2.42 -4.69
C VAL A 285 12.03 2.08 -3.47
N PRO A 286 13.38 2.17 -3.55
CA PRO A 286 14.24 1.98 -2.39
C PRO A 286 13.80 2.80 -1.17
N HIS A 287 14.00 2.25 0.03
CA HIS A 287 13.39 2.78 1.26
C HIS A 287 13.64 4.28 1.51
N ARG A 288 14.83 4.80 1.18
CA ARG A 288 15.19 6.21 1.41
C ARG A 288 14.36 7.17 0.55
N GLU A 289 14.05 6.78 -0.68
CA GLU A 289 13.23 7.57 -1.61
C GLU A 289 11.77 7.56 -1.15
N ASN A 290 11.24 6.40 -0.79
CA ASN A 290 9.87 6.26 -0.33
C ASN A 290 9.57 7.06 0.96
N ILE A 291 10.46 7.02 1.97
CA ILE A 291 10.25 7.81 3.21
C ILE A 291 10.47 9.31 3.04
N SER A 292 10.99 9.77 1.89
CA SER A 292 11.16 11.20 1.64
C SER A 292 9.83 11.95 1.58
N TYR A 293 8.75 11.24 1.21
CA TYR A 293 7.38 11.75 1.16
C TYR A 293 6.77 12.08 2.52
N PHE A 294 7.46 11.81 3.64
CA PHE A 294 7.04 12.37 4.92
C PHE A 294 7.38 13.86 5.06
N GLY A 295 8.32 14.39 4.27
CA GLY A 295 8.80 15.76 4.39
C GLY A 295 9.28 16.07 5.81
N ALA A 296 8.85 17.22 6.34
CA ALA A 296 9.03 17.60 7.74
C ALA A 296 7.83 17.20 8.62
N GLY A 297 7.01 16.24 8.16
CA GLY A 297 5.69 15.93 8.70
C GLY A 297 4.54 16.68 8.00
N ASP A 298 4.86 17.36 6.90
CA ASP A 298 4.00 18.29 6.14
C ASP A 298 3.59 17.77 4.75
N GLU A 299 3.90 16.51 4.43
CA GLU A 299 3.55 15.86 3.17
C GLU A 299 2.61 14.66 3.44
N THR A 300 2.96 13.42 3.13
CA THR A 300 2.05 12.28 3.38
C THR A 300 1.92 11.96 4.87
N HIS A 301 0.77 11.38 5.26
CA HIS A 301 0.58 10.84 6.61
C HIS A 301 1.18 9.43 6.73
N MET A 302 1.15 8.68 5.63
CA MET A 302 1.54 7.28 5.62
C MET A 302 2.31 6.91 4.34
N VAL A 303 3.26 5.98 4.46
CA VAL A 303 3.96 5.36 3.33
C VAL A 303 3.99 3.85 3.48
N TYR A 304 3.87 3.14 2.36
CA TYR A 304 4.01 1.69 2.29
C TYR A 304 5.41 1.22 2.69
N GLN A 305 5.56 0.15 3.45
CA GLN A 305 6.86 -0.48 3.70
C GLN A 305 7.19 -1.54 2.65
N PHE A 306 7.52 -1.12 1.44
CA PHE A 306 7.80 -2.02 0.32
C PHE A 306 8.99 -2.98 0.52
N SER A 307 9.95 -2.64 1.38
CA SER A 307 11.04 -3.56 1.75
C SER A 307 10.57 -4.71 2.66
N LEU A 308 9.42 -4.57 3.35
CA LEU A 308 8.94 -5.54 4.33
C LEU A 308 8.55 -6.90 3.72
N PRO A 309 7.66 -6.98 2.71
CA PRO A 309 7.27 -8.27 2.13
C PRO A 309 8.44 -9.14 1.66
N PRO A 310 9.39 -8.63 0.85
CA PRO A 310 10.47 -9.47 0.35
C PRO A 310 11.53 -9.78 1.41
N LEU A 311 11.77 -8.90 2.40
CA LEU A 311 12.68 -9.20 3.51
C LEU A 311 12.13 -10.26 4.47
N LEU A 312 10.84 -10.22 4.78
CA LEU A 312 10.21 -11.28 5.58
C LEU A 312 10.25 -12.62 4.87
N LEU A 313 9.95 -12.61 3.56
CA LEU A 313 10.03 -13.80 2.73
C LEU A 313 11.46 -14.35 2.72
N HIS A 314 12.45 -13.49 2.48
CA HIS A 314 13.87 -13.86 2.52
C HIS A 314 14.26 -14.43 3.89
N ALA A 315 13.96 -13.73 4.98
CA ALA A 315 14.38 -14.12 6.33
C ALA A 315 13.84 -15.49 6.76
N ILE A 316 12.58 -15.79 6.40
CA ILE A 316 11.94 -17.07 6.72
C ILE A 316 12.41 -18.19 5.77
N THR A 317 12.58 -17.90 4.48
CA THR A 317 13.00 -18.94 3.51
C THR A 317 14.47 -19.28 3.59
N THR A 318 15.31 -18.40 4.13
CA THR A 318 16.75 -18.60 4.34
C THR A 318 17.12 -18.89 5.80
N GLU A 319 16.14 -18.93 6.69
CA GLU A 319 16.32 -19.10 8.14
C GLU A 319 17.28 -18.07 8.76
N ASN A 320 17.25 -16.84 8.24
CA ASN A 320 18.21 -15.78 8.55
C ASN A 320 17.52 -14.42 8.76
N SER A 321 17.30 -14.08 10.02
CA SER A 321 16.72 -12.80 10.44
C SER A 321 17.66 -11.59 10.34
N PHE A 322 18.96 -11.78 10.03
CA PHE A 322 19.97 -10.72 10.10
C PHE A 322 19.56 -9.47 9.31
N TYR A 323 19.24 -9.63 8.02
CA TYR A 323 18.92 -8.50 7.14
C TYR A 323 17.61 -7.82 7.53
N LEU A 324 16.61 -8.59 7.96
CA LEU A 324 15.35 -8.05 8.49
C LEU A 324 15.61 -7.20 9.74
N ARG A 325 16.44 -7.67 10.68
CA ARG A 325 16.79 -6.91 11.89
C ARG A 325 17.53 -5.62 11.57
N GLU A 326 18.54 -5.68 10.70
CA GLU A 326 19.34 -4.52 10.32
C GLU A 326 18.48 -3.47 9.61
N TRP A 327 17.60 -3.90 8.70
CA TRP A 327 16.66 -3.00 8.06
C TRP A 327 15.69 -2.36 9.07
N ILE A 328 15.11 -3.14 10.00
CA ILE A 328 14.23 -2.56 11.03
C ILE A 328 14.99 -1.56 11.93
N ARG A 329 16.24 -1.83 12.28
CA ARG A 329 17.10 -0.91 13.05
C ARG A 329 17.39 0.38 12.30
N SER A 330 17.42 0.32 10.97
CA SER A 330 17.65 1.49 10.11
C SER A 330 16.45 2.42 9.98
N LEU A 331 15.25 1.97 10.41
CA LEU A 331 14.02 2.77 10.31
C LEU A 331 14.14 4.04 11.19
N LYS A 332 13.90 5.19 10.57
CA LYS A 332 14.04 6.49 11.23
C LYS A 332 12.93 6.75 12.25
N ILE A 333 13.22 7.65 13.19
CA ILE A 333 12.17 8.33 13.95
C ILE A 333 11.40 9.21 12.96
N LEU A 334 10.10 8.94 12.84
CA LEU A 334 9.20 9.69 11.96
C LEU A 334 8.75 10.99 12.62
N PRO A 335 8.41 12.02 11.82
CA PRO A 335 7.70 13.20 12.32
C PRO A 335 6.40 12.83 13.04
N ASP A 336 5.91 13.74 13.87
CA ASP A 336 4.61 13.58 14.51
C ASP A 336 3.50 13.42 13.45
N LYS A 337 2.50 12.58 13.76
CA LYS A 337 1.36 12.22 12.87
C LYS A 337 1.73 11.41 11.61
N CYS A 338 3.01 11.12 11.38
CA CYS A 338 3.45 10.22 10.31
C CYS A 338 3.60 8.79 10.83
N THR A 339 3.16 7.81 10.03
CA THR A 339 3.31 6.39 10.36
C THR A 339 3.57 5.55 9.12
N TYR A 340 3.99 4.30 9.32
CA TYR A 340 4.21 3.35 8.24
C TYR A 340 2.94 2.55 7.96
N PHE A 341 2.78 2.09 6.71
CA PHE A 341 1.81 1.08 6.31
C PHE A 341 2.52 -0.26 6.08
N ASN A 342 2.31 -1.20 7.00
CA ASN A 342 2.97 -2.49 6.99
C ASN A 342 2.10 -3.51 6.27
N PHE A 343 2.61 -4.09 5.20
CA PHE A 343 1.89 -5.09 4.42
C PHE A 343 2.84 -6.22 4.03
N THR A 344 2.27 -7.36 3.66
CA THR A 344 3.01 -8.54 3.18
C THR A 344 2.63 -8.93 1.77
N ALA A 345 1.49 -8.46 1.26
CA ALA A 345 1.06 -8.66 -0.12
C ALA A 345 0.15 -7.51 -0.57
N SER A 346 0.08 -7.31 -1.88
CA SER A 346 -0.79 -6.33 -2.53
C SER A 346 -1.38 -6.92 -3.81
N HIS A 347 -2.11 -6.11 -4.56
CA HIS A 347 -2.56 -6.45 -5.91
C HIS A 347 -1.41 -6.57 -6.92
N ASP A 348 -0.29 -5.91 -6.67
CA ASP A 348 0.95 -6.07 -7.42
C ASP A 348 1.75 -7.30 -6.96
N GLY A 349 2.74 -7.70 -7.78
CA GLY A 349 3.73 -8.68 -7.35
C GLY A 349 4.62 -8.14 -6.22
N ILE A 350 5.36 -9.03 -5.56
CA ILE A 350 6.31 -8.63 -4.53
C ILE A 350 7.46 -7.89 -5.21
N GLY A 351 7.50 -6.56 -5.06
CA GLY A 351 8.54 -5.71 -5.62
C GLY A 351 9.93 -6.09 -5.09
N VAL A 352 10.92 -6.14 -5.98
CA VAL A 352 12.31 -6.50 -5.61
C VAL A 352 13.28 -5.33 -5.64
N ARG A 353 12.90 -4.20 -6.27
CA ARG A 353 13.60 -2.91 -6.13
C ARG A 353 13.87 -2.51 -4.67
N PRO A 354 12.92 -2.69 -3.73
CA PRO A 354 13.13 -2.33 -2.33
C PRO A 354 14.11 -3.23 -1.57
N LEU A 355 14.59 -4.34 -2.17
CA LEU A 355 15.66 -5.19 -1.62
C LEU A 355 17.06 -4.75 -2.03
N GLU A 356 17.20 -3.86 -3.01
CA GLU A 356 18.50 -3.45 -3.53
C GLU A 356 19.38 -2.88 -2.42
N GLY A 357 20.57 -3.48 -2.25
CA GLY A 357 21.53 -3.10 -1.21
C GLY A 357 21.18 -3.57 0.21
N LEU A 358 20.06 -4.29 0.41
CA LEU A 358 19.69 -4.84 1.73
C LEU A 358 20.16 -6.28 1.93
N ILE A 359 20.27 -7.07 0.86
CA ILE A 359 20.76 -8.46 0.90
C ILE A 359 21.87 -8.69 -0.14
N PRO A 360 22.75 -9.70 0.03
CA PRO A 360 23.75 -10.07 -0.97
C PRO A 360 23.11 -10.50 -2.29
N LYS A 361 23.82 -10.27 -3.39
CA LYS A 361 23.34 -10.61 -4.74
C LYS A 361 23.08 -12.11 -4.89
N GLU A 362 23.91 -12.95 -4.29
CA GLU A 362 23.76 -14.41 -4.36
C GLU A 362 22.48 -14.89 -3.66
N GLU A 363 22.15 -14.28 -2.52
CA GLU A 363 20.90 -14.57 -1.80
C GLU A 363 19.68 -14.02 -2.53
N PHE A 364 19.81 -12.86 -3.18
CA PHE A 364 18.78 -12.32 -4.07
C PHE A 364 18.50 -13.25 -5.25
N ASP A 365 19.53 -13.68 -5.97
CA ASP A 365 19.40 -14.58 -7.12
C ASP A 365 18.76 -15.91 -6.68
N SER A 366 19.12 -16.43 -5.50
CA SER A 366 18.50 -17.63 -4.91
C SER A 366 17.02 -17.44 -4.58
N LEU A 367 16.64 -16.28 -4.03
CA LEU A 367 15.24 -15.94 -3.74
C LEU A 367 14.39 -15.95 -5.02
N ILE A 368 14.89 -15.33 -6.10
CA ILE A 368 14.21 -15.29 -7.41
C ILE A 368 14.00 -16.69 -7.98
N GLU A 369 15.04 -17.53 -7.97
CA GLU A 369 14.93 -18.91 -8.46
C GLU A 369 14.01 -19.75 -7.56
N GLY A 370 14.03 -19.51 -6.26
CA GLY A 370 13.11 -20.14 -5.31
C GLY A 370 11.64 -19.83 -5.60
N ILE A 371 11.32 -18.60 -6.02
CA ILE A 371 9.95 -18.25 -6.43
C ILE A 371 9.53 -19.00 -7.70
N LYS A 372 10.39 -19.07 -8.71
CA LYS A 372 10.11 -19.82 -9.95
C LYS A 372 9.84 -21.30 -9.67
N LYS A 373 10.65 -21.92 -8.81
CA LYS A 373 10.46 -23.32 -8.38
C LYS A 373 9.12 -23.56 -7.67
N ARG A 374 8.57 -22.54 -7.02
CA ARG A 374 7.24 -22.60 -6.37
C ARG A 374 6.08 -22.28 -7.32
N GLY A 375 6.34 -22.11 -8.62
CA GLY A 375 5.33 -21.80 -9.63
C GLY A 375 5.08 -20.30 -9.84
N GLY A 376 5.88 -19.42 -9.23
CA GLY A 376 5.76 -17.98 -9.45
C GLY A 376 6.40 -17.52 -10.77
N PHE A 377 6.00 -16.34 -11.22
CA PHE A 377 6.57 -15.68 -12.41
C PHE A 377 7.37 -14.44 -12.02
N ILE A 378 8.39 -14.07 -12.82
CA ILE A 378 9.20 -12.88 -12.57
C ILE A 378 8.95 -11.87 -13.68
N SER A 379 8.48 -10.69 -13.31
CA SER A 379 8.42 -9.55 -14.23
C SER A 379 9.77 -8.84 -14.24
N GLU A 380 10.19 -8.34 -15.39
CA GLU A 380 11.48 -7.68 -15.59
C GLU A 380 11.31 -6.20 -15.97
N LYS A 381 12.33 -5.39 -15.66
CA LYS A 381 12.45 -4.00 -16.11
C LYS A 381 13.67 -3.81 -17.00
N LYS A 382 13.65 -2.78 -17.86
CA LYS A 382 14.80 -2.33 -18.64
C LYS A 382 15.64 -1.34 -17.83
N ASN A 383 16.94 -1.60 -17.73
CA ASN A 383 17.88 -0.65 -17.15
C ASN A 383 18.33 0.40 -18.21
N PRO A 384 18.92 1.53 -17.79
CA PRO A 384 19.42 2.56 -18.72
C PRO A 384 20.43 2.05 -19.75
N ASP A 385 21.23 1.05 -19.38
CA ASP A 385 22.19 0.38 -20.27
C ASP A 385 21.55 -0.65 -21.24
N GLY A 386 20.24 -0.84 -21.14
CA GLY A 386 19.47 -1.78 -21.94
C GLY A 386 19.39 -3.21 -21.40
N SER A 387 20.09 -3.52 -20.32
CA SER A 387 20.00 -4.83 -19.64
C SER A 387 18.62 -5.03 -18.98
N LEU A 388 18.27 -6.30 -18.71
CA LEU A 388 17.07 -6.66 -17.98
C LEU A 388 17.41 -7.03 -16.55
N SER A 389 16.53 -6.67 -15.62
CA SER A 389 16.63 -7.09 -14.22
C SER A 389 15.26 -7.41 -13.63
N PRO A 390 15.18 -8.33 -12.66
CA PRO A 390 13.93 -8.61 -11.95
C PRO A 390 13.31 -7.36 -11.35
N TYR A 391 12.00 -7.22 -11.49
CA TYR A 391 11.21 -6.09 -10.99
C TYR A 391 10.19 -6.52 -9.94
N GLU A 392 9.47 -7.62 -10.21
CA GLU A 392 8.42 -8.16 -9.32
C GLU A 392 8.42 -9.69 -9.33
N MET A 393 8.23 -10.28 -8.15
CA MET A 393 7.91 -11.69 -7.97
C MET A 393 6.39 -11.87 -7.92
N ASN A 394 5.81 -12.48 -8.93
CA ASN A 394 4.38 -12.71 -9.06
C ASN A 394 4.05 -14.11 -8.53
N ILE A 395 3.51 -14.16 -7.32
CA ILE A 395 3.04 -15.35 -6.61
C ILE A 395 2.10 -14.90 -5.49
N THR A 396 1.17 -15.75 -5.04
CA THR A 396 0.47 -15.46 -3.79
C THR A 396 1.45 -15.56 -2.61
N TYR A 397 1.34 -14.67 -1.64
CA TYR A 397 2.28 -14.66 -0.51
C TYR A 397 2.22 -15.95 0.31
N PHE A 398 1.06 -16.61 0.33
CA PHE A 398 0.93 -17.94 0.91
C PHE A 398 1.78 -18.98 0.16
N ASP A 399 1.67 -19.08 -1.16
CA ASP A 399 2.46 -20.04 -1.95
C ASP A 399 3.95 -19.69 -2.04
N ALA A 400 4.33 -18.44 -1.76
CA ALA A 400 5.74 -18.07 -1.61
C ALA A 400 6.45 -18.84 -0.48
N PHE A 401 5.70 -19.34 0.52
CA PHE A 401 6.20 -20.17 1.61
C PHE A 401 6.03 -21.68 1.39
N LYS A 402 5.59 -22.10 0.20
CA LYS A 402 5.43 -23.52 -0.10
C LYS A 402 6.74 -24.27 0.16
N ASP A 403 6.62 -25.37 0.89
CA ASP A 403 7.75 -26.24 1.19
C ASP A 403 8.11 -27.10 -0.01
N GLU A 404 9.41 -27.39 -0.20
CA GLU A 404 9.88 -28.24 -1.31
C GLU A 404 9.35 -29.67 -1.21
N LYS A 405 9.06 -30.17 0.01
CA LYS A 405 8.47 -31.49 0.24
C LYS A 405 6.93 -31.47 0.17
N GLY A 406 6.32 -30.29 -0.02
CA GLY A 406 4.87 -30.13 -0.09
C GLY A 406 4.14 -30.24 1.26
N ASP A 407 4.84 -30.06 2.38
CA ASP A 407 4.22 -30.05 3.71
C ASP A 407 3.41 -28.75 3.91
N GLU A 408 2.08 -28.88 3.87
CA GLU A 408 1.16 -27.76 4.02
C GLU A 408 1.19 -27.17 5.45
N GLU A 409 1.51 -27.96 6.47
CA GLU A 409 1.59 -27.47 7.84
C GLU A 409 2.79 -26.52 8.01
N VAL A 410 3.94 -26.91 7.46
CA VAL A 410 5.14 -26.05 7.44
C VAL A 410 4.86 -24.76 6.67
N GLN A 411 4.15 -24.84 5.54
CA GLN A 411 3.74 -23.67 4.78
C GLN A 411 2.85 -22.72 5.62
N ILE A 412 1.84 -23.25 6.31
CA ILE A 412 0.95 -22.48 7.19
C ILE A 412 1.75 -21.82 8.32
N GLN A 413 2.66 -22.56 8.96
CA GLN A 413 3.50 -22.04 10.05
C GLN A 413 4.42 -20.90 9.59
N ARG A 414 5.13 -21.07 8.47
CA ARG A 414 5.95 -20.01 7.85
C ARG A 414 5.11 -18.78 7.50
N PHE A 415 3.95 -19.00 6.89
CA PHE A 415 3.04 -17.92 6.54
C PHE A 415 2.56 -17.16 7.79
N LEU A 416 2.04 -17.85 8.81
CA LEU A 416 1.57 -17.20 10.04
C LEU A 416 2.70 -16.46 10.77
N CYS A 417 3.91 -17.02 10.79
CA CYS A 417 5.10 -16.34 11.32
C CYS A 417 5.31 -14.97 10.64
N SER A 418 5.25 -14.94 9.31
CA SER A 418 5.39 -13.69 8.54
C SER A 418 4.29 -12.67 8.85
N GLN A 419 3.04 -13.12 9.00
CA GLN A 419 1.90 -12.24 9.26
C GLN A 419 1.96 -11.67 10.67
N ILE A 420 2.27 -12.50 11.69
CA ILE A 420 2.41 -12.06 13.07
C ILE A 420 3.56 -11.05 13.20
N LEU A 421 4.71 -11.31 12.55
CA LEU A 421 5.84 -10.38 12.57
C LEU A 421 5.51 -9.05 11.90
N SER A 422 4.90 -9.06 10.71
CA SER A 422 4.46 -7.84 10.02
C SER A 422 3.50 -7.02 10.89
N MET A 423 2.50 -7.68 11.48
CA MET A 423 1.56 -7.08 12.41
C MET A 423 2.19 -6.72 13.75
N SER A 424 3.45 -7.05 14.04
CA SER A 424 4.10 -6.64 15.28
C SER A 424 4.86 -5.31 15.15
N LEU A 425 5.14 -4.88 13.92
CA LEU A 425 5.98 -3.72 13.62
C LEU A 425 5.28 -2.39 13.88
N LYS A 426 6.08 -1.34 14.04
CA LYS A 426 5.65 0.05 14.06
C LYS A 426 4.94 0.38 12.75
N GLY A 427 3.66 0.72 12.82
CA GLY A 427 2.87 1.07 11.65
C GLY A 427 1.45 0.53 11.74
N VAL A 428 0.65 0.87 10.73
CA VAL A 428 -0.70 0.36 10.52
C VAL A 428 -0.61 -0.89 9.63
N PRO A 429 -1.16 -2.03 10.04
CA PRO A 429 -1.17 -3.24 9.23
C PRO A 429 -2.20 -3.17 8.10
N GLY A 430 -1.72 -3.38 6.88
CA GLY A 430 -2.49 -3.65 5.67
C GLY A 430 -2.50 -5.14 5.35
N ILE A 431 -3.71 -5.71 5.25
CA ILE A 431 -3.93 -7.13 5.02
C ILE A 431 -4.62 -7.27 3.67
N TYR A 432 -3.91 -7.84 2.70
CA TYR A 432 -4.52 -8.16 1.42
C TYR A 432 -5.47 -9.34 1.56
N PHE A 433 -6.62 -9.29 0.90
CA PHE A 433 -7.69 -10.28 1.03
C PHE A 433 -7.18 -11.73 0.93
N HIS A 434 -6.31 -12.01 -0.04
CA HIS A 434 -5.75 -13.35 -0.23
C HIS A 434 -4.88 -13.87 0.91
N ASN A 435 -4.34 -12.99 1.76
CA ASN A 435 -3.61 -13.37 2.96
C ASN A 435 -4.55 -13.77 4.12
N LEU A 436 -5.80 -13.27 4.14
CA LEU A 436 -6.80 -13.77 5.09
C LEU A 436 -7.23 -15.19 4.74
N THR A 437 -7.40 -15.46 3.45
CA THR A 437 -8.01 -16.70 2.94
C THR A 437 -6.98 -17.74 2.47
N ALA A 438 -5.67 -17.49 2.70
CA ALA A 438 -4.56 -18.30 2.19
C ALA A 438 -4.75 -18.74 0.73
N THR A 439 -5.22 -17.80 -0.12
CA THR A 439 -5.62 -18.14 -1.48
C THR A 439 -4.41 -18.63 -2.28
N ARG A 440 -4.59 -19.76 -2.96
CA ARG A 440 -3.60 -20.36 -3.86
C ARG A 440 -3.42 -19.52 -5.13
N SER A 441 -2.24 -19.65 -5.72
CA SER A 441 -1.82 -18.95 -6.94
C SER A 441 -2.70 -19.32 -8.15
N ASN A 442 -3.29 -18.30 -8.77
CA ASN A 442 -4.23 -18.41 -9.87
C ASN A 442 -3.55 -18.59 -11.23
N HIS A 443 -2.93 -19.75 -11.44
CA HIS A 443 -2.24 -20.07 -12.69
C HIS A 443 -3.16 -20.08 -13.90
N GLU A 444 -4.41 -20.54 -13.73
CA GLU A 444 -5.43 -20.50 -14.78
C GLU A 444 -5.72 -19.06 -15.21
N GLY A 445 -5.90 -18.14 -14.25
CA GLY A 445 -6.08 -16.72 -14.55
C GLY A 445 -4.88 -16.11 -15.29
N VAL A 446 -3.65 -16.48 -14.96
CA VAL A 446 -2.47 -16.05 -15.73
C VAL A 446 -2.52 -16.59 -17.16
N ALA A 447 -2.86 -17.86 -17.35
CA ALA A 447 -2.96 -18.47 -18.67
C ALA A 447 -4.04 -17.80 -19.55
N LEU A 448 -5.18 -17.40 -18.95
CA LEU A 448 -6.27 -16.73 -19.65
C LEU A 448 -5.96 -15.26 -19.97
N SER A 449 -5.35 -14.54 -19.02
CA SER A 449 -5.11 -13.09 -19.16
C SER A 449 -3.81 -12.75 -19.87
N GLY A 450 -2.81 -13.65 -19.87
CA GLY A 450 -1.45 -13.36 -20.31
C GLY A 450 -0.66 -12.44 -19.36
N HIS A 451 -1.22 -12.05 -18.22
CA HIS A 451 -0.60 -11.14 -17.27
C HIS A 451 -0.19 -11.85 -15.98
N TYR A 452 1.08 -11.77 -15.61
CA TYR A 452 1.62 -12.47 -14.44
C TYR A 452 0.98 -12.03 -13.12
N ARG A 453 0.60 -10.76 -12.97
CA ARG A 453 -0.06 -10.24 -11.76
C ARG A 453 -1.45 -10.86 -11.52
N THR A 454 -2.07 -11.49 -12.52
CA THR A 454 -3.34 -12.21 -12.32
C THR A 454 -3.20 -13.38 -11.32
N ILE A 455 -1.97 -13.87 -11.10
CA ILE A 455 -1.68 -14.98 -10.19
C ILE A 455 -2.14 -14.73 -8.75
N ASN A 456 -2.14 -13.48 -8.29
CA ASN A 456 -2.56 -13.07 -6.95
C ASN A 456 -3.81 -12.17 -6.99
N ARG A 457 -4.70 -12.37 -7.96
CA ARG A 457 -5.95 -11.60 -8.13
C ARG A 457 -7.18 -12.51 -8.33
N LYS A 458 -7.18 -13.71 -7.76
CA LYS A 458 -8.31 -14.66 -7.87
C LYS A 458 -9.59 -13.99 -7.37
N LYS A 459 -10.67 -14.06 -8.13
CA LYS A 459 -11.99 -13.62 -7.65
C LYS A 459 -12.75 -14.82 -7.11
N TRP A 460 -13.54 -14.62 -6.07
CA TRP A 460 -14.39 -15.65 -5.49
C TRP A 460 -15.84 -15.38 -5.82
N THR A 461 -16.63 -16.42 -6.08
CA THR A 461 -18.07 -16.33 -5.84
C THR A 461 -18.32 -16.41 -4.34
N TYR A 462 -19.42 -15.83 -3.85
CA TYR A 462 -19.76 -15.89 -2.43
C TYR A 462 -19.84 -17.35 -1.93
N SER A 463 -20.48 -18.24 -2.70
CA SER A 463 -20.65 -19.65 -2.35
C SER A 463 -19.33 -20.40 -2.25
N ASP A 464 -18.43 -20.24 -3.24
CA ASP A 464 -17.15 -20.97 -3.27
C ASP A 464 -16.24 -20.51 -2.13
N LEU A 465 -16.31 -19.21 -1.80
CA LEU A 465 -15.56 -18.68 -0.66
C LEU A 465 -16.08 -19.26 0.65
N GLN A 466 -17.40 -19.27 0.85
CA GLN A 466 -18.00 -19.81 2.05
C GLN A 466 -17.71 -21.31 2.20
N GLU A 467 -17.85 -22.10 1.14
CA GLU A 467 -17.53 -23.53 1.15
C GLU A 467 -16.07 -23.78 1.56
N MET A 468 -15.13 -22.99 1.03
CA MET A 468 -13.72 -23.10 1.39
C MET A 468 -13.45 -22.72 2.86
N LEU A 469 -14.16 -21.72 3.39
CA LEU A 469 -14.04 -21.28 4.78
C LEU A 469 -14.73 -22.22 5.78
N ASP A 470 -15.78 -22.93 5.35
CA ASP A 470 -16.51 -23.90 6.16
C ASP A 470 -15.79 -25.26 6.22
N ASP A 471 -14.95 -25.58 5.23
CA ASP A 471 -14.05 -26.74 5.30
C ASP A 471 -12.91 -26.49 6.29
N GLY A 472 -13.14 -26.80 7.57
CA GLY A 472 -12.16 -26.65 8.64
C GLY A 472 -10.85 -27.44 8.48
N LYS A 473 -10.73 -28.30 7.46
CA LYS A 473 -9.46 -28.95 7.10
C LYS A 473 -8.65 -28.16 6.07
N SER A 474 -9.30 -27.29 5.30
CA SER A 474 -8.63 -26.50 4.26
C SER A 474 -7.61 -25.54 4.90
N ALA A 475 -6.48 -25.33 4.23
CA ALA A 475 -5.50 -24.33 4.66
C ALA A 475 -6.13 -22.93 4.77
N GLY A 476 -7.07 -22.60 3.88
CA GLY A 476 -7.75 -21.31 3.86
C GLY A 476 -8.62 -21.10 5.09
N ALA A 477 -9.46 -22.06 5.48
CA ALA A 477 -10.27 -21.97 6.70
C ALA A 477 -9.40 -21.87 7.96
N ARG A 478 -8.34 -22.68 8.05
CA ARG A 478 -7.42 -22.70 9.18
C ARG A 478 -6.67 -21.37 9.34
N VAL A 479 -6.15 -20.83 8.24
CA VAL A 479 -5.47 -19.53 8.23
C VAL A 479 -6.44 -18.40 8.51
N PHE A 480 -7.64 -18.42 7.92
CA PHE A 480 -8.66 -17.39 8.12
C PHE A 480 -9.05 -17.27 9.60
N SER A 481 -9.39 -18.39 10.22
CA SER A 481 -9.69 -18.46 11.66
C SER A 481 -8.51 -17.95 12.49
N LYS A 482 -7.29 -18.41 12.19
CA LYS A 482 -6.11 -18.01 12.98
C LYS A 482 -5.75 -16.53 12.81
N MET A 483 -5.89 -15.98 11.60
CA MET A 483 -5.70 -14.56 11.35
C MET A 483 -6.71 -13.72 12.12
N LYS A 484 -7.99 -14.13 12.19
CA LYS A 484 -9.01 -13.46 13.03
C LYS A 484 -8.57 -13.41 14.50
N GLU A 485 -8.10 -14.53 15.05
CA GLU A 485 -7.59 -14.58 16.43
C GLU A 485 -6.38 -13.66 16.65
N ILE A 486 -5.40 -13.69 15.74
CA ILE A 486 -4.17 -12.88 15.85
C ILE A 486 -4.51 -11.38 15.80
N ILE A 487 -5.36 -10.97 14.86
CA ILE A 487 -5.77 -9.57 14.71
C ILE A 487 -6.54 -9.12 15.96
N GLN A 488 -7.49 -9.93 16.43
CA GLN A 488 -8.24 -9.62 17.65
C GLN A 488 -7.32 -9.50 18.87
N CYS A 489 -6.29 -10.36 18.98
CA CYS A 489 -5.27 -10.24 20.00
C CYS A 489 -4.49 -8.93 19.87
N ARG A 490 -4.02 -8.57 18.67
CA ARG A 490 -3.29 -7.31 18.42
C ARG A 490 -4.10 -6.09 18.85
N LYS A 491 -5.39 -6.05 18.52
CA LYS A 491 -6.32 -4.97 18.91
C LYS A 491 -6.39 -4.76 20.42
N SER A 492 -6.09 -5.77 21.23
CA SER A 492 -6.12 -5.67 22.70
C SER A 492 -4.80 -5.24 23.35
N VAL A 493 -3.78 -4.92 22.55
CA VAL A 493 -2.41 -4.66 22.99
C VAL A 493 -1.98 -3.26 22.57
N ALA A 494 -2.09 -2.29 23.47
CA ALA A 494 -1.69 -0.90 23.25
C ALA A 494 -0.20 -0.74 22.92
N ALA A 495 0.65 -1.70 23.27
CA ALA A 495 2.07 -1.71 22.86
C ALA A 495 2.28 -1.70 21.33
N PHE A 496 1.28 -2.17 20.58
CA PHE A 496 1.28 -2.24 19.13
C PHE A 496 0.79 -0.97 18.42
N ASP A 497 0.60 0.12 19.17
CA ASP A 497 0.24 1.43 18.64
C ASP A 497 1.20 1.89 17.52
N PRO A 498 0.71 2.36 16.36
CA PRO A 498 1.55 2.78 15.23
C PRO A 498 2.58 3.87 15.59
N PHE A 499 2.30 4.70 16.58
CA PHE A 499 3.18 5.76 17.06
C PHE A 499 4.04 5.34 18.26
N GLY A 500 3.88 4.10 18.73
CA GLY A 500 4.66 3.49 19.79
C GLY A 500 6.15 3.33 19.45
N LYS A 501 6.93 3.02 20.48
CA LYS A 501 8.38 2.79 20.37
C LYS A 501 8.67 1.35 19.96
N GLN A 502 9.78 1.17 19.27
CA GLN A 502 10.29 -0.12 18.82
C GLN A 502 11.78 -0.22 19.09
N LEU A 503 12.24 -1.39 19.52
CA LEU A 503 13.66 -1.70 19.68
C LEU A 503 13.91 -3.15 19.26
N VAL A 504 14.94 -3.41 18.45
CA VAL A 504 15.29 -4.75 17.97
C VAL A 504 16.60 -5.21 18.60
N PHE A 505 16.59 -6.43 19.15
CA PHE A 505 17.75 -7.01 19.83
C PHE A 505 18.57 -7.87 18.88
N ASP A 506 19.84 -8.09 19.23
CA ASP A 506 20.66 -9.03 18.49
C ASP A 506 20.40 -10.47 18.95
N SER A 507 20.43 -11.41 18.02
CA SER A 507 19.79 -12.71 18.21
C SER A 507 20.30 -13.83 17.29
N GLY A 508 21.48 -13.66 16.69
CA GLY A 508 22.00 -14.65 15.73
C GLY A 508 21.24 -14.61 14.40
N LYS A 509 21.10 -15.73 13.71
CA LYS A 509 20.37 -15.79 12.43
C LYS A 509 18.95 -16.29 12.63
N GLU A 510 18.79 -17.31 13.46
CA GLU A 510 17.60 -18.15 13.54
C GLU A 510 16.50 -17.56 14.43
N LEU A 511 16.85 -16.64 15.34
CA LEU A 511 15.90 -15.99 16.23
C LEU A 511 15.74 -14.51 15.89
N PHE A 512 14.57 -13.96 16.16
CA PHE A 512 14.27 -12.53 16.05
C PHE A 512 13.60 -12.03 17.33
N PHE A 513 14.08 -10.92 17.89
CA PHE A 513 13.48 -10.28 19.06
C PHE A 513 13.26 -8.79 18.87
N MET A 514 12.09 -8.33 19.28
CA MET A 514 11.71 -6.92 19.21
C MET A 514 10.87 -6.51 20.41
N LEU A 515 11.22 -5.41 21.06
CA LEU A 515 10.41 -4.77 22.08
C LEU A 515 9.53 -3.70 21.44
N ARG A 516 8.24 -3.79 21.72
CA ARG A 516 7.22 -2.79 21.41
C ARG A 516 6.78 -2.09 22.69
N LYS A 517 6.64 -0.77 22.65
CA LYS A 517 6.04 0.00 23.74
C LYS A 517 4.95 0.91 23.22
N SER A 518 3.88 1.01 23.99
CA SER A 518 2.78 1.94 23.77
C SER A 518 3.29 3.38 23.74
N ARG A 519 2.52 4.29 23.13
CA ARG A 519 2.89 5.71 23.00
C ARG A 519 3.15 6.38 24.35
N ASP A 520 2.36 6.05 25.37
CA ASP A 520 2.52 6.52 26.75
C ASP A 520 3.51 5.68 27.58
N THR A 521 4.08 4.64 26.96
CA THR A 521 5.05 3.70 27.52
C THR A 521 4.56 2.85 28.70
N ARG A 522 3.25 2.81 28.97
CA ARG A 522 2.66 2.04 30.09
C ARG A 522 2.59 0.54 29.83
N GLU A 523 2.36 0.16 28.58
CA GLU A 523 2.39 -1.23 28.14
C GLU A 523 3.62 -1.51 27.27
N SER A 524 4.26 -2.66 27.50
CA SER A 524 5.37 -3.18 26.73
C SER A 524 5.15 -4.65 26.36
N VAL A 525 5.50 -5.02 25.14
CA VAL A 525 5.45 -6.41 24.64
C VAL A 525 6.78 -6.77 24.00
N LEU A 526 7.36 -7.88 24.42
CA LEU A 526 8.47 -8.52 23.73
C LEU A 526 7.91 -9.51 22.70
N VAL A 527 8.25 -9.27 21.44
CA VAL A 527 8.02 -10.18 20.33
C VAL A 527 9.24 -11.06 20.18
N ALA A 528 9.05 -12.37 20.22
CA ALA A 528 10.10 -13.37 20.05
C ALA A 528 9.68 -14.34 18.95
N ALA A 529 10.49 -14.50 17.91
CA ALA A 529 10.18 -15.37 16.78
C ALA A 529 11.34 -16.32 16.47
N ASN A 530 11.01 -17.56 16.16
CA ASN A 530 11.93 -18.53 15.59
C ASN A 530 11.72 -18.55 14.08
N LEU A 531 12.76 -18.23 13.32
CA LEU A 531 12.76 -18.23 11.86
C LEU A 531 13.47 -19.47 11.30
N SER A 532 13.60 -20.54 12.08
CA SER A 532 14.23 -21.79 11.63
C SER A 532 13.28 -22.98 11.72
N ASN A 533 13.67 -24.07 11.06
CA ASN A 533 12.92 -25.33 11.08
C ASN A 533 13.18 -26.20 12.33
N GLU A 534 14.05 -25.76 13.23
CA GLU A 534 14.41 -26.46 14.46
C GLU A 534 13.86 -25.75 15.69
N ASN A 535 13.67 -26.48 16.79
CA ASN A 535 13.44 -25.85 18.09
C ASN A 535 14.63 -24.95 18.48
N ARG A 536 14.34 -23.77 19.01
CA ARG A 536 15.37 -22.84 19.49
C ARG A 536 15.16 -22.49 20.95
N ALA A 537 16.16 -22.81 21.77
CA ALA A 537 16.20 -22.40 23.17
C ALA A 537 16.44 -20.90 23.30
N ILE A 538 15.75 -20.28 24.25
CA ILE A 538 15.93 -18.89 24.64
C ILE A 538 16.57 -18.85 26.03
N ASP A 539 17.67 -18.13 26.17
CA ASP A 539 18.18 -17.67 27.47
C ASP A 539 18.34 -16.15 27.42
N SER A 540 17.42 -15.46 28.09
CA SER A 540 17.35 -13.99 28.11
C SER A 540 18.59 -13.31 28.66
N ARG A 541 19.38 -13.98 29.51
CA ARG A 541 20.61 -13.42 30.09
C ARG A 541 21.69 -13.25 29.02
N ASN A 542 21.79 -14.22 28.12
CA ASN A 542 22.76 -14.18 27.02
C ASN A 542 22.36 -13.15 25.97
N LEU A 543 21.06 -12.94 25.79
CA LEU A 543 20.48 -12.07 24.77
C LEU A 543 20.18 -10.64 25.26
N SER A 544 20.46 -10.34 26.53
CA SER A 544 20.16 -9.04 27.16
C SER A 544 18.72 -8.57 26.94
N LEU A 545 17.76 -9.51 26.97
CA LEU A 545 16.35 -9.21 26.76
C LEU A 545 15.75 -8.51 28.00
N PRO A 546 14.77 -7.60 27.83
CA PRO A 546 14.21 -6.79 28.91
C PRO A 546 13.19 -7.58 29.76
N VAL A 547 13.55 -8.78 30.19
CA VAL A 547 12.73 -9.66 31.02
C VAL A 547 13.30 -9.75 32.43
N ASN A 548 12.43 -9.84 33.43
CA ASN A 548 12.81 -9.96 34.83
C ASN A 548 12.98 -11.44 35.18
N LEU A 549 14.13 -11.80 35.77
CA LEU A 549 14.36 -13.12 36.34
C LEU A 549 13.39 -13.38 37.51
N GLY A 550 13.06 -14.65 37.74
CA GLY A 550 12.06 -15.07 38.72
C GLY A 550 10.59 -14.84 38.31
N ARG A 551 10.32 -14.35 37.10
CA ARG A 551 8.96 -14.22 36.54
C ARG A 551 8.65 -15.29 35.50
N SER A 552 7.36 -15.52 35.28
CA SER A 552 6.82 -16.30 34.17
C SER A 552 6.06 -15.36 33.24
N TYR A 553 6.34 -15.45 31.95
CA TYR A 553 5.67 -14.67 30.91
C TYR A 553 4.76 -15.57 30.09
N THR A 554 3.60 -15.04 29.75
CA THR A 554 2.57 -15.71 28.97
C THR A 554 2.57 -15.15 27.56
N ASP A 555 2.51 -16.04 26.58
CA ASP A 555 2.27 -15.67 25.19
C ASP A 555 0.81 -15.26 25.00
N LEU A 556 0.59 -14.01 24.59
CA LEU A 556 -0.74 -13.43 24.36
C LEU A 556 -1.50 -14.13 23.21
N LEU A 557 -0.80 -14.78 22.28
CA LEU A 557 -1.43 -15.48 21.15
C LEU A 557 -2.04 -16.82 21.53
N THR A 558 -1.50 -17.48 22.57
CA THR A 558 -1.94 -18.82 23.00
C THR A 558 -2.47 -18.88 24.42
N GLY A 559 -2.23 -17.84 25.23
CA GLY A 559 -2.54 -17.82 26.66
C GLY A 559 -1.66 -18.74 27.52
N LYS A 560 -0.62 -19.35 26.94
CA LYS A 560 0.25 -20.31 27.63
C LYS A 560 1.50 -19.63 28.20
N ALA A 561 1.92 -20.04 29.39
CA ALA A 561 3.21 -19.64 29.96
C ALA A 561 4.36 -20.27 29.18
N THR A 562 5.22 -19.45 28.59
CA THR A 562 6.24 -19.89 27.60
C THR A 562 7.68 -19.53 27.97
N LEU A 563 7.89 -18.42 28.69
CA LEU A 563 9.20 -18.01 29.17
C LEU A 563 9.20 -17.94 30.71
N LYS A 564 9.99 -18.78 31.38
CA LYS A 564 10.07 -18.88 32.84
C LYS A 564 11.49 -18.67 33.30
N ASP A 565 11.66 -17.75 34.26
CA ASP A 565 12.98 -17.37 34.78
C ASP A 565 13.97 -17.04 33.64
N GLY A 566 13.47 -16.34 32.62
CA GLY A 566 14.26 -15.95 31.46
C GLY A 566 14.62 -17.07 30.48
N ARG A 567 14.08 -18.29 30.65
CA ARG A 567 14.31 -19.45 29.77
C ARG A 567 13.03 -19.95 29.12
N GLY A 568 13.14 -20.43 27.88
CA GLY A 568 12.03 -21.01 27.12
C GLY A 568 12.53 -21.69 25.85
N GLU A 569 11.62 -22.28 25.08
CA GLU A 569 11.92 -22.91 23.79
C GLU A 569 10.85 -22.51 22.78
N LEU A 570 11.26 -21.94 21.65
CA LEU A 570 10.38 -21.66 20.52
C LEU A 570 10.41 -22.86 19.57
N ALA A 571 9.23 -23.38 19.24
CA ALA A 571 9.05 -24.35 18.15
C ALA A 571 9.36 -23.70 16.78
N PRO A 572 9.54 -24.49 15.70
CA PRO A 572 9.78 -23.98 14.36
C PRO A 572 8.72 -22.94 13.96
N TRP A 573 9.18 -21.80 13.42
CA TRP A 573 8.30 -20.71 12.94
C TRP A 573 7.38 -20.09 13.99
N GLN A 574 7.54 -20.44 15.27
CA GLN A 574 6.68 -19.93 16.34
C GLN A 574 7.01 -18.47 16.63
N VAL A 575 5.97 -17.70 16.93
CA VAL A 575 6.08 -16.33 17.42
C VAL A 575 5.35 -16.22 18.77
N TRP A 576 5.96 -15.53 19.73
CA TRP A 576 5.34 -15.14 20.98
C TRP A 576 5.17 -13.64 21.07
N TRP A 577 4.06 -13.22 21.66
CA TRP A 577 3.88 -11.87 22.19
C TRP A 577 3.86 -11.94 23.71
N LEU A 578 4.95 -11.54 24.35
CA LEU A 578 5.11 -11.59 25.80
C LEU A 578 4.88 -10.20 26.41
N ARG A 579 3.79 -10.03 27.17
CA ARG A 579 3.55 -8.80 27.94
C ARG A 579 4.53 -8.71 29.12
N LEU A 580 5.27 -7.59 29.23
CA LEU A 580 6.38 -7.44 30.18
C LEU A 580 6.01 -6.82 31.54
#